data_AF-A0A1X7SSV9-F1
#
_entry.id   AF-A0A1X7SSV9-F1
#
_cell.length_a   1.000
_cell.length_b   1.000
_cell.length_c   1.000
_cell.angle_alpha   90.00
_cell.angle_beta   90.00
_cell.angle_gamma   90.00
#
_symmetry.space_group_name_H-M   'P 1'
#
loop_
_entity.id
_entity.type
_entity.pdbx_description
1 polymer ?
#
loop_
_entity_poly.entity_id
_entity_poly.type
_entity_poly.pdbx_seq_one_letter_code
_entity_poly.pdbx_strand_id
1 'polypeptide(L)' 'NRLYDIASEMWPLGDDDTRQQMSVMATAAAWGLNQWESMEEYVRCIPKESFDGAFYQSLLNIHNHCFIDAQK' A
#
# COMPACT_ATOMS: atom_id res chain seq x y z
N ASN A 1 -19.66 12.16 -0.25
CA ASN A 1 -18.76 11.63 0.79
C ASN A 1 -17.57 12.56 0.85
N ARG A 2 -17.61 13.60 1.69
CA ARG A 2 -16.76 14.79 1.57
C ARG A 2 -15.24 14.50 1.57
N LEU A 3 -14.82 13.43 2.24
CA LEU A 3 -13.42 13.00 2.28
C LEU A 3 -12.94 12.36 0.97
N TYR A 4 -13.81 11.64 0.27
CA TYR A 4 -13.47 11.03 -1.02
C TYR A 4 -13.29 12.09 -2.11
N ASP A 5 -14.15 13.12 -2.08
CA ASP A 5 -14.08 14.24 -3.01
C ASP A 5 -12.77 15.04 -2.80
N ILE A 6 -12.42 15.33 -1.54
CA ILE A 6 -11.17 16.03 -1.20
C ILE A 6 -9.93 15.18 -1.53
N ALA A 7 -9.97 13.87 -1.28
CA ALA A 7 -8.87 12.97 -1.63
C ALA A 7 -8.66 12.89 -3.15
N SER A 8 -9.73 12.88 -3.94
CA SER A 8 -9.65 12.88 -5.40
C SER A 8 -9.16 14.22 -5.98
N GLU A 9 -9.51 15.35 -5.37
CA GLU A 9 -9.03 16.68 -5.76
C GLU A 9 -7.57 16.92 -5.37
N MET A 10 -7.13 16.37 -4.22
CA MET A 10 -5.74 16.49 -3.75
C MET A 10 -4.80 15.49 -4.42
N TRP A 11 -5.31 14.37 -4.97
CA TRP A 11 -4.52 13.35 -5.66
C TRP A 11 -3.63 13.90 -6.81
N PRO A 12 -4.11 14.79 -7.70
CA PRO A 12 -3.28 15.41 -8.72
C PRO A 12 -2.46 16.62 -8.24
N LEU A 13 -2.71 17.12 -7.01
CA LEU A 13 -2.13 18.34 -6.45
C LEU A 13 -1.06 18.07 -5.38
N GLY A 14 -1.03 16.87 -4.81
CA GLY A 14 -0.02 16.45 -3.84
C GLY A 14 1.31 16.18 -4.54
N ASP A 15 2.38 16.80 -4.04
CA ASP A 15 3.76 16.42 -4.36
C ASP A 15 3.94 14.89 -4.20
N ASP A 16 4.91 14.31 -4.91
CA ASP A 16 5.18 12.87 -4.86
C ASP A 16 5.33 12.34 -3.43
N ASP A 17 5.82 13.16 -2.50
CA ASP A 17 5.89 12.86 -1.07
C ASP A 17 4.51 12.69 -0.40
N THR A 18 3.53 13.55 -0.72
CA THR A 18 2.16 13.46 -0.20
C THR A 18 1.46 12.21 -0.72
N ARG A 19 1.63 11.91 -2.03
CA ARG A 19 1.09 10.69 -2.63
C ARG A 19 1.73 9.44 -2.04
N GLN A 20 3.02 9.51 -1.71
CA GLN A 20 3.73 8.43 -1.03
C GLN A 20 3.19 8.21 0.39
N GLN A 21 3.03 9.26 1.20
CA GLN A 21 2.47 9.13 2.54
C GLN A 21 1.03 8.60 2.53
N MET A 22 0.21 9.04 1.59
CA MET A 22 -1.15 8.51 1.41
C MET A 22 -1.13 7.03 1.00
N SER A 23 -0.22 6.62 0.11
CA SER A 23 -0.06 5.22 -0.30
C SER A 23 0.37 4.33 0.87
N VAL A 24 1.26 4.82 1.74
CA VAL A 24 1.68 4.13 2.97
C VAL A 24 0.50 3.98 3.94
N MET A 25 -0.28 5.04 4.16
CA MET A 25 -1.49 4.98 5.01
C MET A 25 -2.55 4.02 4.44
N ALA A 26 -2.79 4.04 3.13
CA ALA A 26 -3.70 3.12 2.47
C ALA A 26 -3.25 1.66 2.58
N THR A 27 -1.94 1.43 2.42
CA THR A 27 -1.31 0.10 2.60
C THR A 27 -1.48 -0.41 4.03
N ALA A 28 -1.21 0.43 5.04
CA ALA A 28 -1.38 0.09 6.45
C ALA A 28 -2.85 -0.20 6.81
N ALA A 29 -3.79 0.58 6.27
CA ALA A 29 -5.22 0.36 6.46
C ALA A 29 -5.69 -0.95 5.80
N ALA A 30 -5.24 -1.23 4.57
CA ALA A 30 -5.55 -2.47 3.86
C ALA A 30 -5.00 -3.70 4.60
N TRP A 31 -3.78 -3.59 5.17
CA TRP A 31 -3.20 -4.63 6.02
C TRP A 31 -4.04 -4.89 7.27
N GLY A 32 -4.47 -3.85 7.99
CA GLY A 32 -5.34 -3.99 9.17
C GLY A 32 -6.73 -4.56 8.87
N LEU A 33 -7.18 -4.50 7.61
CA LEU A 33 -8.46 -5.02 7.14
C LEU A 33 -8.36 -6.40 6.46
N ASN A 34 -7.17 -7.04 6.48
CA ASN A 34 -6.91 -8.29 5.76
C ASN A 34 -7.17 -8.20 4.23
N GLN A 35 -7.13 -7.01 3.64
CA GLN A 35 -7.34 -6.80 2.21
C GLN A 35 -6.01 -6.82 1.45
N TRP A 36 -5.44 -8.01 1.31
CA TRP A 36 -4.11 -8.22 0.71
C TRP A 36 -4.02 -7.82 -0.77
N GLU A 37 -5.11 -7.98 -1.54
CA GLU A 37 -5.18 -7.57 -2.95
C GLU A 37 -5.04 -6.04 -3.09
N SER A 38 -5.83 -5.29 -2.33
CA SER A 38 -5.75 -3.82 -2.27
C SER A 38 -4.37 -3.37 -1.77
N MET A 39 -3.79 -4.09 -0.81
CA MET A 39 -2.46 -3.81 -0.27
C MET A 39 -1.38 -3.91 -1.36
N GLU A 40 -1.43 -4.92 -2.23
CA GLU A 40 -0.47 -5.05 -3.34
C GLU A 40 -0.52 -3.87 -4.32
N GLU A 41 -1.72 -3.35 -4.61
CA GLU A 41 -1.88 -2.19 -5.50
C GLU A 41 -1.26 -0.93 -4.90
N TYR A 42 -1.49 -0.68 -3.60
CA TYR A 42 -0.93 0.50 -2.92
C TYR A 42 0.58 0.41 -2.73
N VAL A 43 1.13 -0.79 -2.48
CA VAL A 43 2.58 -0.99 -2.38
C VAL A 43 3.29 -0.70 -3.70
N ARG A 44 2.65 -0.96 -4.85
CA ARG A 44 3.19 -0.60 -6.16
C ARG A 44 3.27 0.93 -6.37
N CYS A 45 2.47 1.71 -5.65
CA CYS A 45 2.53 3.16 -5.66
C CYS A 45 3.62 3.72 -4.74
N ILE A 46 4.18 2.91 -3.84
CA ILE A 46 5.28 3.32 -2.96
C ILE A 46 6.61 3.14 -3.70
N PRO A 47 7.48 4.16 -3.75
CA PRO A 47 8.84 4.05 -4.27
C PRO A 47 9.60 2.89 -3.61
N LYS A 48 10.13 1.98 -4.41
CA LYS A 48 10.89 0.82 -3.94
C LYS A 48 12.18 1.19 -3.21
N GLU A 49 12.70 2.38 -3.47
CA GLU A 49 13.90 2.92 -2.82
C GLU A 49 13.59 3.51 -1.43
N SER A 50 12.31 3.63 -1.07
CA SER A 50 11.90 4.01 0.28
C SER A 50 11.91 2.81 1.23
N PHE A 51 12.28 3.08 2.48
CA PHE A 51 12.23 2.12 3.57
C PHE A 51 10.85 1.45 3.67
N ASP A 52 9.78 2.23 3.53
CA ASP A 52 8.40 1.72 3.60
C ASP A 52 8.10 0.72 2.47
N GLY A 53 8.56 1.02 1.25
CA GLY A 53 8.40 0.14 0.10
C GLY A 53 9.08 -1.20 0.32
N ALA A 54 10.33 -1.19 0.78
CA ALA A 54 11.08 -2.40 1.10
C ALA A 54 10.44 -3.21 2.24
N PHE A 55 9.91 -2.54 3.26
CA PHE A 55 9.22 -3.16 4.39
C PHE A 55 7.94 -3.88 3.94
N TYR A 56 7.02 -3.19 3.24
CA TYR A 56 5.77 -3.80 2.79
C TYR A 56 5.98 -4.85 1.70
N GLN A 57 6.98 -4.70 0.83
CA GLN A 57 7.37 -5.72 -0.13
C GLN A 57 7.86 -7.00 0.57
N SER A 58 8.63 -6.86 1.65
CA SER A 58 9.07 -7.99 2.47
C SER A 58 7.87 -8.65 3.17
N LEU A 59 6.92 -7.86 3.68
CA LEU A 59 5.70 -8.36 4.31
C LEU A 59 4.83 -9.17 3.33
N LEU A 60 4.64 -8.66 2.11
CA LEU A 60 3.95 -9.34 1.02
C LEU A 60 4.66 -10.63 0.62
N ASN A 61 5.98 -10.60 0.50
CA ASN A 61 6.76 -11.81 0.20
C ASN A 61 6.59 -12.86 1.30
N ILE A 62 6.63 -12.50 2.58
CA ILE A 62 6.41 -13.43 3.69
C ILE A 62 4.99 -14.02 3.63
N HIS A 63 3.98 -13.19 3.40
CA HIS A 63 2.59 -13.65 3.24
C HIS A 63 2.45 -14.63 2.06
N ASN A 64 3.04 -14.29 0.91
CA ASN A 64 3.00 -15.12 -0.30
C ASN A 64 3.81 -16.42 -0.15
N HIS A 65 4.96 -16.40 0.52
CA HIS A 65 5.73 -17.61 0.83
C HIS A 65 4.97 -18.55 1.77
N CYS A 66 4.30 -18.02 2.79
CA CYS A 66 3.40 -18.80 3.65
C CYS A 66 2.24 -19.44 2.87
N PHE A 67 1.67 -18.73 1.89
CA PHE A 67 0.62 -19.28 1.04
C PHE A 67 1.12 -20.38 0.09
N ILE A 68 2.32 -20.21 -0.48
CA ILE A 68 2.94 -21.21 -1.38
C ILE A 68 3.29 -22.50 -0.63
N ASP A 69 3.79 -22.39 0.61
CA ASP A 69 4.06 -23.58 1.44
C ASP A 69 2.79 -24.24 1.99
N ALA A 70 1.71 -23.48 2.21
CA ALA A 70 0.43 -24.01 2.67
C ALA A 70 -0.40 -24.71 1.57
N GLN A 71 -0.01 -24.59 0.29
CA GLN A 71 -0.72 -25.19 -0.85
C GLN A 71 -0.11 -26.54 -1.33
N LYS A 72 0.77 -27.17 -0.52
CA LYS A 72 1.30 -28.52 -0.80
C LYS A 72 0.62 -29.61 0.02
#